data_AF-A0A3P1YSR9-F1
#
_entry.id   AF-A0A3P1YSR9-F1
#
_cell.length_a   1.000
_cell.length_b   1.000
_cell.length_c   1.000
_cell.angle_alpha   90.00
_cell.angle_beta   90.00
_cell.angle_gamma   90.00
#
_symmetry.space_group_name_H-M   'P 1'
#
loop_
_entity.id
_entity.type
_entity.pdbx_description
1 polymer ?
#
loop_
_entity_poly.entity_id
_entity_poly.type
_entity_poly.pdbx_seq_one_letter_code
_entity_poly.pdbx_strand_id
1 'polypeptide(L)'
;MFSRKLLIIYIILLLLVLAIMGSLIFRMQSVVQPRDYYEIKQSGVLRIVTEYNQSGYFMSGDTLQGFQYELCRKLAEYSGLEVEIHLEMSLDKSFEGLKNNRYDVIARNIPTTTELKEHYLFVEPMVLNKQVLIQRKTENNNGIKPLRNQLELAKKTLYVPQNSPAILRLQNLQYEIADTIHIVEEPLYSSEQLIIMVAKGDIDYAVCDHQIARLSKKQYPEIDIDTDISFTQLQSWAVRKYSPDLLDSLNHWFAQMRKDGTFDKIYRKYYHIIPPTTTKIRIPISTTDTGKAKESAETSTPVEETTHDAVKPVSEEENGTPSTLPEASPTEEKQPNKQLFVSYIITD
;
A
#
# COMPACT_ATOMS: atom_id res chain seq x y z
N MET A 1 18.11 29.28 67.29
CA MET A 1 17.17 30.28 66.76
C MET A 1 17.43 30.47 65.28
N PHE A 2 16.63 29.85 64.40
CA PHE A 2 16.71 30.16 62.97
C PHE A 2 16.41 31.65 62.77
N SER A 3 17.31 32.37 62.10
CA SER A 3 17.13 33.80 61.81
C SER A 3 15.82 33.99 61.06
N ARG A 4 15.01 34.99 61.45
CA ARG A 4 13.75 35.33 60.75
C ARG A 4 13.94 35.50 59.24
N LYS A 5 15.14 35.90 58.81
CA LYS A 5 15.54 36.01 57.39
C LYS A 5 15.59 34.65 56.69
N LEU A 6 16.07 33.60 57.36
CA LEU A 6 16.09 32.23 56.82
C LEU A 6 14.67 31.69 56.61
N LEU A 7 13.77 31.96 57.57
CA LEU A 7 12.37 31.53 57.48
C LEU A 7 11.66 32.16 56.27
N ILE A 8 11.89 33.46 56.02
CA ILE A 8 11.31 34.18 54.88
C ILE A 8 11.81 33.58 53.55
N ILE A 9 13.10 33.23 53.45
CA ILE A 9 13.67 32.59 52.25
C ILE A 9 13.01 31.23 51.98
N TYR A 10 12.80 30.41 53.01
CA TYR A 10 12.12 29.11 52.84
C TYR A 10 10.67 29.24 52.40
N ILE A 11 9.93 30.24 52.91
CA ILE A 11 8.54 30.49 52.50
C ILE A 11 8.47 30.93 51.03
N ILE A 12 9.37 31.82 50.59
CA ILE A 12 9.44 32.26 49.19
C ILE A 12 9.76 31.08 48.27
N LEU A 13 10.72 30.22 48.66
CA LEU A 13 11.10 29.05 47.88
C LEU A 13 9.96 28.03 47.79
N LEU A 14 9.21 27.82 48.88
CA LEU A 14 8.02 26.96 48.89
C LEU A 14 6.94 27.48 47.93
N LEU A 15 6.65 28.78 47.96
CA LEU A 15 5.66 29.40 47.07
C LEU A 15 6.08 29.32 45.60
N LEU A 16 7.38 29.47 45.30
CA LEU A 16 7.93 29.30 43.96
C LEU A 16 7.73 27.86 43.46
N VAL A 17 8.05 26.87 44.29
CA VAL A 17 7.87 25.44 43.95
C VAL A 17 6.39 25.12 43.72
N LEU A 18 5.50 25.63 44.58
CA LEU A 18 4.05 25.44 44.42
C LEU A 18 3.51 26.10 43.14
N ALA A 19 4.00 27.28 42.77
CA ALA A 19 3.63 27.95 41.53
C ALA A 19 4.11 27.17 40.29
N ILE A 20 5.34 26.63 40.32
CA ILE A 20 5.88 25.79 39.25
C ILE A 20 5.08 24.48 39.13
N MET A 21 4.79 23.82 40.25
CA MET A 21 3.93 22.62 40.30
C MET A 21 2.53 22.91 39.74
N GLY A 22 1.90 24.01 40.16
CA GLY A 22 0.59 24.42 39.64
C GLY A 22 0.61 24.68 38.12
N SER A 23 1.66 25.33 37.62
CA SER A 23 1.87 25.58 36.18
C SER A 23 2.07 24.28 35.39
N LEU A 24 2.83 23.32 35.93
CA LEU A 24 3.03 22.01 35.31
C LEU A 24 1.75 21.17 35.28
N ILE A 25 0.96 21.17 36.37
CA ILE A 25 -0.34 20.49 36.44
C ILE A 25 -1.32 21.12 35.43
N PHE A 26 -1.39 22.45 35.35
CA PHE A 26 -2.25 23.14 34.40
C PHE A 26 -1.86 22.86 32.93
N ARG A 27 -0.55 22.78 32.63
CA ARG A 27 -0.05 22.33 31.32
C ARG A 27 -0.33 20.86 31.01
N MET A 28 -0.35 19.98 32.00
CA MET A 28 -0.80 18.59 31.80
C MET A 28 -2.31 18.50 31.57
N GLN A 29 -3.09 19.44 32.11
CA GLN A 29 -4.55 19.43 32.00
C GLN A 29 -5.06 19.93 30.65
N SER A 30 -4.22 20.60 29.85
CA SER A 30 -4.52 21.01 28.48
C SER A 30 -4.34 19.91 27.43
N VAL A 31 -4.19 18.64 27.83
CA VAL A 31 -4.32 17.52 26.90
C VAL A 31 -5.79 17.41 26.54
N VAL A 32 -6.16 17.96 25.38
CA VAL A 32 -7.51 17.79 24.82
C VAL A 32 -7.79 16.29 24.78
N GLN A 33 -8.70 15.84 25.64
CA GLN A 33 -9.06 14.42 25.67
C GLN A 33 -9.52 14.01 24.28
N PRO A 34 -8.98 12.92 23.71
CA PRO A 34 -9.32 12.50 22.37
C PRO A 34 -10.81 12.20 22.30
N ARG A 35 -11.48 12.81 21.33
CA ARG A 35 -12.91 12.65 21.13
C ARG A 35 -13.22 11.21 20.70
N ASP A 36 -14.06 10.47 21.43
CA ASP A 36 -14.51 9.13 21.06
C ASP A 36 -15.98 9.14 20.63
N TYR A 37 -16.59 7.98 20.41
CA TYR A 37 -17.95 7.88 19.88
C TYR A 37 -18.99 8.59 20.75
N TYR A 38 -18.83 8.58 22.08
CA TYR A 38 -19.76 9.25 22.98
C TYR A 38 -19.85 10.76 22.71
N GLU A 39 -18.70 11.46 22.66
CA GLU A 39 -18.65 12.90 22.35
C GLU A 39 -19.02 13.18 20.89
N ILE A 40 -18.77 12.24 19.98
CA ILE A 40 -19.21 12.32 18.58
C ILE A 40 -20.72 12.32 18.50
N LYS A 41 -21.36 11.35 19.15
CA LYS A 41 -22.80 11.21 19.20
C LYS A 41 -23.47 12.39 19.88
N GLN A 42 -22.88 12.94 20.94
CA GLN A 42 -23.41 14.12 21.63
C GLN A 42 -23.44 15.36 20.75
N SER A 43 -22.40 15.60 19.94
CA SER A 43 -22.42 16.75 19.03
C SER A 43 -23.24 16.49 17.76
N GLY A 44 -23.48 15.23 17.40
CA GLY A 44 -24.14 14.83 16.16
C GLY A 44 -23.26 14.91 14.91
N VAL A 45 -21.98 15.27 15.03
CA VAL A 45 -21.08 15.52 13.88
C VAL A 45 -19.85 14.62 13.94
N LEU A 46 -19.64 13.83 12.90
CA LEU A 46 -18.44 13.02 12.66
C LEU A 46 -17.54 13.72 11.64
N ARG A 47 -16.33 14.12 12.06
CA ARG A 47 -15.40 14.84 11.19
C ARG A 47 -14.44 13.86 10.53
N ILE A 48 -14.43 13.81 9.22
CA ILE A 48 -13.61 12.88 8.44
C ILE A 48 -12.69 13.66 7.53
N VAL A 49 -11.40 13.31 7.51
CA VAL A 49 -10.46 13.86 6.52
C VAL A 49 -10.18 12.85 5.41
N THR A 50 -10.17 13.32 4.18
CA THR A 50 -9.72 12.58 3.00
C THR A 50 -8.86 13.47 2.11
N GLU A 51 -8.43 12.99 0.95
CA GLU A 51 -7.60 13.73 0.00
C GLU A 51 -8.34 14.01 -1.31
N TYR A 52 -7.89 15.04 -2.03
CA TYR A 52 -8.45 15.37 -3.34
C TYR A 52 -7.79 14.53 -4.44
N ASN A 53 -8.36 13.36 -4.73
CA ASN A 53 -7.97 12.49 -5.83
C ASN A 53 -9.11 11.53 -6.21
N GLN A 54 -8.91 10.69 -7.23
CA GLN A 54 -9.94 9.76 -7.72
C GLN A 54 -10.42 8.74 -6.67
N SER A 55 -9.54 8.34 -5.73
CA SER A 55 -9.90 7.42 -4.66
C SER A 55 -10.63 8.13 -3.51
N GLY A 56 -10.25 9.36 -3.18
CA GLY A 56 -10.74 10.13 -2.04
C GLY A 56 -12.01 10.89 -2.37
N TYR A 57 -11.82 12.11 -2.86
CA TYR A 57 -12.84 13.09 -3.19
C TYR A 57 -12.41 13.85 -4.45
N PHE A 58 -13.22 13.85 -5.51
CA PHE A 58 -12.93 14.61 -6.73
C PHE A 58 -14.20 15.04 -7.45
N MET A 59 -14.05 16.04 -8.32
CA MET A 59 -15.13 16.48 -9.20
C MET A 59 -15.08 15.75 -10.55
N SER A 60 -16.21 15.19 -10.98
CA SER A 60 -16.41 14.58 -12.29
C SER A 60 -17.60 15.24 -12.98
N GLY A 61 -17.32 16.11 -13.95
CA GLY A 61 -18.32 17.04 -14.48
C GLY A 61 -18.84 17.94 -13.36
N ASP A 62 -20.16 17.94 -13.15
CA ASP A 62 -20.82 18.69 -12.09
C ASP A 62 -21.12 17.85 -10.83
N THR A 63 -20.51 16.65 -10.72
CA THR A 63 -20.80 15.71 -9.64
C THR A 63 -19.58 15.40 -8.80
N LEU A 64 -19.75 15.43 -7.48
CA LEU A 64 -18.76 14.93 -6.53
C LEU A 64 -18.76 13.42 -6.50
N GLN A 65 -17.57 12.85 -6.64
CA GLN A 65 -17.33 11.41 -6.67
C GLN A 65 -16.06 11.06 -5.88
N GLY A 66 -15.89 9.78 -5.59
CA GLY A 66 -14.72 9.24 -4.94
C GLY A 66 -15.11 8.05 -4.07
N PHE A 67 -14.25 7.05 -4.01
CA PHE A 67 -14.52 5.86 -3.19
C PHE A 67 -14.72 6.24 -1.72
N GLN A 68 -13.82 7.07 -1.17
CA GLN A 68 -13.95 7.54 0.22
C GLN A 68 -15.14 8.47 0.40
N TYR A 69 -15.37 9.39 -0.53
CA TYR A 69 -16.53 10.30 -0.51
C TYR A 69 -17.87 9.53 -0.47
N GLU A 70 -18.08 8.58 -1.37
CA GLU A 70 -19.33 7.81 -1.42
C GLU A 70 -19.53 6.96 -0.16
N LEU A 71 -18.45 6.40 0.39
CA LEU A 71 -18.50 5.70 1.68
C LEU A 71 -18.86 6.65 2.83
N CYS A 72 -18.27 7.85 2.90
CA CYS A 72 -18.64 8.86 3.90
C CYS A 72 -20.12 9.26 3.80
N ARG A 73 -20.64 9.43 2.58
CA ARG A 73 -22.06 9.74 2.34
C ARG A 73 -22.97 8.62 2.85
N LYS A 74 -22.62 7.35 2.56
CA LYS A 74 -23.35 6.22 3.13
C LYS A 74 -23.18 6.12 4.63
N LEU A 75 -22.00 6.37 5.17
CA LEU A 75 -21.76 6.33 6.62
C LEU A 75 -22.67 7.29 7.39
N ALA A 76 -22.98 8.46 6.83
CA ALA A 76 -23.97 9.38 7.42
C ALA A 76 -25.35 8.73 7.58
N GLU A 77 -25.81 7.98 6.57
CA GLU A 77 -27.10 7.27 6.60
C GLU A 77 -27.13 6.16 7.67
N TYR A 78 -26.06 5.36 7.79
CA TYR A 78 -26.00 4.25 8.76
C TYR A 78 -25.75 4.70 10.20
N SER A 79 -24.95 5.77 10.37
CA SER A 79 -24.63 6.30 11.69
C SER A 79 -25.71 7.22 12.26
N GLY A 80 -26.50 7.84 11.39
CA GLY A 80 -27.44 8.91 11.77
C GLY A 80 -26.73 10.21 12.20
N LEU A 81 -25.44 10.35 11.90
CA LEU A 81 -24.62 11.53 12.20
C LEU A 81 -24.47 12.40 10.95
N GLU A 82 -24.30 13.70 11.16
CA GLU A 82 -23.76 14.58 10.13
C GLU A 82 -22.28 14.24 9.89
N VAL A 83 -21.89 14.04 8.62
CA VAL A 83 -20.51 13.76 8.25
C VAL A 83 -19.90 14.98 7.58
N GLU A 84 -18.97 15.62 8.28
CA GLU A 84 -18.17 16.73 7.76
C GLU A 84 -16.91 16.18 7.10
N ILE A 85 -16.75 16.44 5.79
CA ILE A 85 -15.59 15.99 5.02
C ILE A 85 -14.60 17.14 4.88
N HIS A 86 -13.39 16.94 5.38
CA HIS A 86 -12.25 17.82 5.21
C HIS A 86 -11.28 17.26 4.18
N LEU A 87 -10.63 18.17 3.44
CA LEU A 87 -9.60 17.81 2.47
C LEU A 87 -8.21 18.18 3.00
N GLU A 88 -7.30 17.22 2.99
CA GLU A 88 -5.89 17.42 3.30
C GLU A 88 -5.04 16.53 2.38
N MET A 89 -4.14 17.16 1.62
CA MET A 89 -3.32 16.46 0.63
C MET A 89 -2.17 15.70 1.29
N SER A 90 -1.59 16.24 2.37
CA SER A 90 -0.49 15.60 3.08
C SER A 90 -1.01 14.54 4.06
N LEU A 91 -0.53 13.30 3.90
CA LEU A 91 -0.87 12.23 4.85
C LEU A 91 -0.38 12.56 6.26
N ASP A 92 0.82 13.11 6.39
CA ASP A 92 1.39 13.51 7.68
C ASP A 92 0.52 14.58 8.37
N LYS A 93 0.06 15.59 7.63
CA LYS A 93 -0.87 16.59 8.16
C LYS A 93 -2.24 16.02 8.51
N SER A 94 -2.68 14.97 7.81
CA SER A 94 -3.92 14.25 8.17
C SER A 94 -3.77 13.58 9.53
N PHE A 95 -2.64 12.92 9.78
CA PHE A 95 -2.31 12.32 11.08
C PHE A 95 -2.11 13.35 12.19
N GLU A 96 -1.45 14.48 11.89
CA GLU A 96 -1.33 15.60 12.81
C GLU A 96 -2.72 16.15 13.20
N GLY A 97 -3.60 16.35 12.23
CA GLY A 97 -4.98 16.78 12.45
C GLY A 97 -5.78 15.78 13.29
N LEU A 98 -5.61 14.48 13.05
CA LEU A 98 -6.24 13.42 13.83
C LEU A 98 -5.77 13.43 15.29
N LYS A 99 -4.45 13.59 15.51
CA LYS A 99 -3.82 13.70 16.85
C LYS A 99 -4.29 14.94 17.61
N ASN A 100 -4.42 16.07 16.91
CA ASN A 100 -4.82 17.36 17.49
C ASN A 100 -6.34 17.55 17.59
N ASN A 101 -7.14 16.48 17.49
CA ASN A 101 -8.61 16.51 17.56
C ASN A 101 -9.29 17.41 16.50
N ARG A 102 -8.62 17.69 15.38
CA ARG A 102 -9.21 18.42 14.24
C ARG A 102 -10.19 17.53 13.47
N TYR A 103 -9.83 16.26 13.30
CA TYR A 103 -10.63 15.23 12.62
C TYR A 103 -10.84 14.05 13.56
N ASP A 104 -11.85 13.23 13.32
CA ASP A 104 -12.12 12.02 14.09
C ASP A 104 -11.65 10.75 13.35
N VAL A 105 -11.65 10.80 12.02
CA VAL A 105 -11.29 9.67 11.15
C VAL A 105 -10.46 10.15 9.96
N ILE A 106 -9.45 9.37 9.57
CA ILE A 106 -8.78 9.54 8.27
C ILE A 106 -9.32 8.48 7.31
N ALA A 107 -10.10 8.93 6.31
CA ALA A 107 -10.68 8.12 5.26
C ALA A 107 -9.78 8.12 4.01
N ARG A 108 -8.71 7.33 4.04
CA ARG A 108 -7.75 7.15 2.94
C ARG A 108 -7.33 5.69 2.82
N ASN A 109 -6.65 5.33 1.73
CA ASN A 109 -6.08 3.99 1.52
C ASN A 109 -4.75 3.82 2.27
N ILE A 110 -4.78 3.88 3.61
CA ILE A 110 -3.58 3.84 4.44
C ILE A 110 -3.12 2.40 4.63
N PRO A 111 -1.88 2.02 4.22
CA PRO A 111 -1.32 0.71 4.52
C PRO A 111 -1.28 0.47 6.03
N THR A 112 -1.82 -0.65 6.48
CA THR A 112 -1.91 -0.98 7.90
C THR A 112 -0.60 -1.64 8.37
N THR A 113 0.41 -0.83 8.70
CA THR A 113 1.73 -1.30 9.15
C THR A 113 1.79 -1.50 10.66
N THR A 114 2.79 -2.27 11.13
CA THR A 114 3.04 -2.44 12.57
C THR A 114 3.32 -1.11 13.26
N GLU A 115 4.18 -0.28 12.66
CA GLU A 115 4.53 1.05 13.15
C GLU A 115 3.30 1.95 13.34
N LEU A 116 2.41 2.03 12.34
CA LEU A 116 1.21 2.85 12.47
C LEU A 116 0.23 2.31 13.53
N LYS A 117 0.16 0.98 13.72
CA LYS A 117 -0.69 0.37 14.76
C LYS A 117 -0.23 0.67 16.19
N GLU A 118 1.02 1.07 16.39
CA GLU A 118 1.50 1.54 17.70
C GLU A 118 0.81 2.86 18.09
N HIS A 119 0.52 3.71 17.11
CA HIS A 119 -0.01 5.06 17.34
C HIS A 119 -1.49 5.25 17.00
N TYR A 120 -2.07 4.37 16.19
CA TYR A 120 -3.44 4.50 15.68
C TYR A 120 -4.21 3.18 15.72
N LEU A 121 -5.53 3.28 15.58
CA LEU A 121 -6.42 2.16 15.37
C LEU A 121 -6.91 2.18 13.92
N PHE A 122 -7.16 1.00 13.36
CA PHE A 122 -7.59 0.85 11.98
C PHE A 122 -8.85 0.02 11.90
N VAL A 123 -9.80 0.47 11.09
CA VAL A 123 -10.99 -0.33 10.75
C VAL A 123 -10.56 -1.61 10.02
N GLU A 124 -11.46 -2.58 9.95
CA GLU A 124 -11.23 -3.80 9.18
C GLU A 124 -10.79 -3.47 7.74
N PRO A 125 -9.84 -4.24 7.15
CA PRO A 125 -9.31 -4.00 5.82
C PRO A 125 -10.40 -3.69 4.79
N MET A 126 -10.27 -2.54 4.14
CA MET A 126 -11.24 -2.06 3.17
C MET A 126 -10.76 -2.32 1.75
N VAL A 127 -9.47 -2.14 1.51
CA VAL A 127 -8.84 -2.27 0.21
C VAL A 127 -7.60 -3.17 0.33
N LEU A 128 -7.38 -4.01 -0.69
CA LEU A 128 -6.13 -4.73 -0.88
C LEU A 128 -5.39 -4.10 -2.04
N ASN A 129 -4.10 -3.80 -1.83
CA ASN A 129 -3.24 -3.31 -2.89
C ASN A 129 -1.86 -3.96 -2.82
N LYS A 130 -1.14 -3.92 -3.93
CA LYS A 130 0.24 -4.39 -4.07
C LYS A 130 0.88 -3.71 -5.26
N GLN A 131 2.20 -3.68 -5.29
CA GLN A 131 2.97 -3.25 -6.45
C GLN A 131 3.21 -4.43 -7.36
N VAL A 132 3.10 -4.20 -8.67
CA VAL A 132 3.29 -5.22 -9.70
C VAL A 132 4.23 -4.72 -10.79
N LEU A 133 4.90 -5.68 -11.42
CA LEU A 133 5.68 -5.45 -12.62
C LEU A 133 4.73 -5.35 -13.81
N ILE A 134 4.91 -4.31 -14.60
CA ILE A 134 4.27 -4.12 -15.90
C ILE A 134 5.29 -4.53 -16.95
N GLN A 135 4.89 -5.46 -17.80
CA GLN A 135 5.69 -5.97 -18.91
C GLN A 135 4.77 -6.33 -20.08
N ARG A 136 5.32 -6.66 -21.25
CA ARG A 136 4.53 -7.15 -22.39
C ARG A 136 4.32 -8.66 -22.32
N LYS A 137 3.17 -9.15 -22.81
CA LYS A 137 2.92 -10.57 -23.03
C LYS A 137 3.86 -11.14 -24.10
N THR A 138 4.07 -12.45 -24.08
CA THR A 138 4.94 -13.15 -25.04
C THR A 138 4.58 -12.86 -26.50
N GLU A 139 3.29 -12.87 -26.83
CA GLU A 139 2.77 -12.58 -28.17
C GLU A 139 3.05 -11.14 -28.64
N ASN A 140 3.30 -10.23 -27.71
CA ASN A 140 3.60 -8.82 -27.95
C ASN A 140 5.05 -8.44 -27.61
N ASN A 141 5.92 -9.42 -27.32
CA ASN A 141 7.29 -9.18 -26.85
C ASN A 141 8.33 -10.03 -27.57
N ASN A 142 8.18 -10.23 -28.88
CA ASN A 142 9.13 -10.99 -29.71
C ASN A 142 9.43 -12.41 -29.16
N GLY A 143 8.43 -13.05 -28.53
CA GLY A 143 8.59 -14.38 -27.93
C GLY A 143 9.28 -14.40 -26.57
N ILE A 144 9.70 -13.25 -26.02
CA ILE A 144 10.25 -13.16 -24.66
C ILE A 144 9.14 -13.45 -23.66
N LYS A 145 9.39 -14.41 -22.75
CA LYS A 145 8.44 -14.77 -21.70
C LYS A 145 8.42 -13.70 -20.61
N PRO A 146 7.23 -13.32 -20.10
CA PRO A 146 7.11 -12.47 -18.92
C PRO A 146 7.91 -13.03 -17.75
N LEU A 147 8.60 -12.15 -17.03
CA LEU A 147 9.32 -12.50 -15.81
C LEU A 147 8.31 -12.95 -14.76
N ARG A 148 8.59 -14.02 -14.02
CA ARG A 148 7.67 -14.58 -13.00
C ARG A 148 8.27 -14.69 -11.61
N ASN A 149 9.58 -14.50 -11.51
CA ASN A 149 10.30 -14.55 -10.24
C ASN A 149 11.06 -13.24 -10.01
N GLN A 150 11.09 -12.77 -8.77
CA GLN A 150 11.84 -11.59 -8.34
C GLN A 150 13.35 -11.72 -8.61
N LEU A 151 13.90 -12.94 -8.57
CA LEU A 151 15.30 -13.20 -8.94
C LEU A 151 15.62 -12.84 -10.40
N GLU A 152 14.63 -12.92 -11.29
CA GLU A 152 14.80 -12.60 -12.72
C GLU A 152 14.85 -11.09 -12.99
N LEU A 153 14.58 -10.27 -11.97
CA LEU A 153 14.73 -8.80 -12.02
C LEU A 153 16.21 -8.38 -11.98
N ALA A 154 17.12 -9.30 -11.66
CA ALA A 154 18.56 -9.04 -11.68
C ALA A 154 18.98 -8.43 -13.02
N LYS A 155 19.66 -7.28 -12.93
CA LYS A 155 20.20 -6.49 -14.04
C LYS A 155 19.14 -5.94 -15.00
N LYS A 156 17.85 -6.00 -14.65
CA LYS A 156 16.77 -5.38 -15.43
C LYS A 156 16.66 -3.90 -15.10
N THR A 157 16.20 -3.12 -16.07
CA THR A 157 15.88 -1.71 -15.92
C THR A 157 14.39 -1.54 -15.68
N LEU A 158 14.03 -1.05 -14.50
CA LEU A 158 12.64 -0.87 -14.06
C LEU A 158 12.36 0.63 -13.90
N TYR A 159 11.34 1.11 -14.61
CA TYR A 159 10.92 2.51 -14.56
C TYR A 159 9.82 2.71 -13.52
N VAL A 160 9.94 3.79 -12.74
CA VAL A 160 8.96 4.19 -11.72
C VAL A 160 8.80 5.70 -11.73
N PRO A 161 7.61 6.25 -11.38
CA PRO A 161 7.48 7.69 -11.17
C PRO A 161 8.41 8.16 -10.05
N GLN A 162 8.94 9.39 -10.17
CA GLN A 162 9.76 9.98 -9.12
C GLN A 162 9.01 10.02 -7.78
N ASN A 163 9.71 9.72 -6.68
CA ASN A 163 9.13 9.58 -5.33
C ASN A 163 8.05 8.50 -5.19
N SER A 164 7.97 7.53 -6.12
CA SER A 164 7.05 6.40 -6.01
C SER A 164 7.36 5.53 -4.78
N PRO A 165 6.33 5.05 -4.05
CA PRO A 165 6.54 4.08 -2.97
C PRO A 165 7.17 2.76 -3.44
N ALA A 166 7.24 2.50 -4.75
CA ALA A 166 7.90 1.33 -5.31
C ALA A 166 9.43 1.38 -5.18
N ILE A 167 10.03 2.58 -5.09
CA ILE A 167 11.48 2.76 -5.03
C ILE A 167 12.07 2.01 -3.83
N LEU A 168 11.50 2.22 -2.63
CA LEU A 168 11.96 1.56 -1.41
C LEU A 168 11.81 0.03 -1.51
N ARG A 169 10.70 -0.45 -2.07
CA ARG A 169 10.49 -1.90 -2.25
C ARG A 169 11.53 -2.50 -3.19
N LEU A 170 11.83 -1.84 -4.30
CA LEU A 170 12.83 -2.28 -5.27
C LEU A 170 14.25 -2.23 -4.69
N GLN A 171 14.56 -1.24 -3.85
CA GLN A 171 15.80 -1.19 -3.08
C GLN A 171 15.92 -2.39 -2.13
N ASN A 172 14.87 -2.69 -1.36
CA ASN A 172 14.83 -3.88 -0.50
C ASN A 172 14.99 -5.18 -1.30
N LEU A 173 14.36 -5.28 -2.48
CA LEU A 173 14.52 -6.43 -3.36
C LEU A 173 15.97 -6.64 -3.81
N GLN A 174 16.71 -5.58 -4.12
CA GLN A 174 18.13 -5.71 -4.47
C GLN A 174 18.95 -6.38 -3.36
N TYR A 175 18.68 -6.01 -2.10
CA TYR A 175 19.31 -6.67 -0.95
C TYR A 175 18.84 -8.11 -0.78
N GLU A 176 17.55 -8.40 -0.97
CA GLU A 176 16.97 -9.75 -0.86
C GLU A 176 17.53 -10.72 -1.92
N ILE A 177 17.70 -10.26 -3.17
CA ILE A 177 18.20 -11.10 -4.27
C ILE A 177 19.73 -11.10 -4.38
N ALA A 178 20.42 -10.25 -3.62
CA ALA A 178 21.87 -10.05 -3.66
C ALA A 178 22.41 -9.71 -5.07
N ASP A 179 21.65 -8.94 -5.85
CA ASP A 179 22.03 -8.47 -7.20
C ASP A 179 21.43 -7.07 -7.44
N THR A 180 21.87 -6.42 -8.51
CA THR A 180 21.45 -5.06 -8.87
C THR A 180 20.15 -5.07 -9.68
N ILE A 181 19.26 -4.13 -9.41
CA ILE A 181 18.11 -3.78 -10.23
C ILE A 181 18.31 -2.32 -10.64
N HIS A 182 18.33 -2.02 -11.94
CA HIS A 182 18.51 -0.66 -12.41
C HIS A 182 17.18 0.11 -12.30
N ILE A 183 17.01 0.87 -11.22
CA ILE A 183 15.81 1.67 -10.97
C ILE A 183 15.96 3.02 -11.67
N VAL A 184 15.03 3.34 -12.57
CA VAL A 184 14.96 4.64 -13.25
C VAL A 184 13.75 5.40 -12.72
N GLU A 185 14.00 6.51 -12.03
CA GLU A 185 12.97 7.43 -11.57
C GLU A 185 12.62 8.44 -12.66
N GLU A 186 11.36 8.43 -13.09
CA GLU A 186 10.84 9.31 -14.14
C GLU A 186 10.13 10.53 -13.53
N PRO A 187 10.67 11.75 -13.69
CA PRO A 187 10.11 12.94 -13.05
C PRO A 187 8.87 13.49 -13.77
N LEU A 188 8.68 13.14 -15.05
CA LEU A 188 7.62 13.71 -15.89
C LEU A 188 6.48 12.74 -16.20
N TYR A 189 6.67 11.45 -15.94
CA TYR A 189 5.72 10.41 -16.32
C TYR A 189 5.08 9.76 -15.09
N SER A 190 3.74 9.75 -15.09
CA SER A 190 2.90 9.01 -14.17
C SER A 190 2.92 7.50 -14.45
N SER A 191 2.42 6.71 -13.50
CA SER A 191 2.29 5.24 -13.65
C SER A 191 1.56 4.87 -14.94
N GLU A 192 0.45 5.56 -15.25
CA GLU A 192 -0.35 5.34 -16.45
C GLU A 192 0.46 5.57 -17.72
N GLN A 193 1.26 6.65 -17.76
CA GLN A 193 2.12 6.94 -18.91
C GLN A 193 3.23 5.90 -19.08
N LEU A 194 3.86 5.46 -17.98
CA LEU A 194 4.87 4.39 -18.03
C LEU A 194 4.26 3.06 -18.50
N ILE A 195 3.04 2.73 -18.09
CA ILE A 195 2.32 1.55 -18.59
C ILE A 195 2.11 1.64 -20.11
N ILE A 196 1.76 2.81 -20.63
CA ILE A 196 1.61 3.03 -22.08
C ILE A 196 2.95 2.80 -22.79
N MET A 197 4.05 3.34 -22.26
CA MET A 197 5.38 3.15 -22.84
C MET A 197 5.79 1.66 -22.86
N VAL A 198 5.48 0.90 -21.80
CA VAL A 198 5.66 -0.56 -21.80
C VAL A 198 4.83 -1.22 -22.90
N ALA A 199 3.53 -0.88 -22.98
CA ALA A 199 2.62 -1.44 -23.97
C ALA A 199 3.08 -1.16 -25.42
N LYS A 200 3.67 0.02 -25.66
CA LYS A 200 4.13 0.46 -26.99
C LYS A 200 5.48 -0.09 -27.43
N GLY A 201 6.30 -0.62 -26.52
CA GLY A 201 7.65 -1.05 -26.90
C GLY A 201 8.77 -0.15 -26.41
N ASP A 202 8.44 1.05 -25.92
CA ASP A 202 9.43 2.12 -25.67
C ASP A 202 10.32 1.82 -24.46
N ILE A 203 9.78 1.11 -23.47
CA ILE A 203 10.50 0.56 -22.32
C ILE A 203 10.06 -0.89 -22.08
N ASP A 204 10.89 -1.66 -21.39
CA ASP A 204 10.58 -3.08 -21.14
C ASP A 204 9.74 -3.31 -19.88
N TYR A 205 10.05 -2.57 -18.81
CA TYR A 205 9.45 -2.80 -17.50
C TYR A 205 9.12 -1.49 -16.77
N ALA A 206 7.93 -1.42 -16.20
CA ALA A 206 7.56 -0.40 -15.23
C ALA A 206 7.03 -1.05 -13.94
N VAL A 207 7.04 -0.33 -12.82
CA VAL A 207 6.42 -0.80 -11.58
C VAL A 207 5.41 0.23 -11.08
N CYS A 208 4.20 -0.24 -10.78
CA CYS A 208 3.13 0.60 -10.25
C CYS A 208 2.17 -0.20 -9.36
N ASP A 209 1.18 0.50 -8.82
CA ASP A 209 0.08 -0.12 -8.07
C ASP A 209 -0.77 -1.03 -8.96
N HIS A 210 -1.09 -2.22 -8.46
CA HIS A 210 -1.87 -3.23 -9.16
C HIS A 210 -3.26 -2.73 -9.57
N GLN A 211 -3.84 -1.79 -8.82
CA GLN A 211 -5.11 -1.17 -9.17
C GLN A 211 -5.00 -0.34 -10.47
N ILE A 212 -3.96 0.48 -10.59
CA ILE A 212 -3.67 1.26 -11.80
C ILE A 212 -3.37 0.29 -12.95
N ALA A 213 -2.51 -0.71 -12.72
CA ALA A 213 -2.18 -1.75 -13.69
C ALA A 213 -3.41 -2.46 -14.26
N ARG A 214 -4.37 -2.82 -13.40
CA ARG A 214 -5.62 -3.48 -13.79
C ARG A 214 -6.53 -2.61 -14.63
N LEU A 215 -6.65 -1.32 -14.28
CA LEU A 215 -7.42 -0.36 -15.06
C LEU A 215 -6.79 -0.22 -16.45
N SER A 216 -5.49 -0.03 -16.52
CA SER A 216 -4.75 0.11 -17.78
C SER A 216 -4.79 -1.15 -18.64
N LYS A 217 -4.75 -2.36 -18.06
CA LYS A 217 -4.85 -3.64 -18.80
C LYS A 217 -6.16 -3.77 -19.59
N LYS A 218 -7.24 -3.08 -19.20
CA LYS A 218 -8.48 -3.05 -19.98
C LYS A 218 -8.32 -2.29 -21.30
N GLN A 219 -7.48 -1.26 -21.31
CA GLN A 219 -7.19 -0.45 -22.49
C GLN A 219 -6.02 -1.01 -23.31
N TYR A 220 -5.05 -1.64 -22.64
CA TYR A 220 -3.84 -2.22 -23.22
C TYR A 220 -3.77 -3.72 -22.90
N PRO A 221 -4.55 -4.58 -23.57
CA PRO A 221 -4.58 -6.02 -23.29
C PRO A 221 -3.25 -6.73 -23.58
N GLU A 222 -2.31 -6.10 -24.28
CA GLU A 222 -0.96 -6.58 -24.58
C GLU A 222 -0.03 -6.63 -23.35
N ILE A 223 -0.37 -5.90 -22.28
CA ILE A 223 0.44 -5.90 -21.05
C ILE A 223 0.11 -7.10 -20.16
N ASP A 224 1.13 -7.49 -19.40
CA ASP A 224 1.12 -8.47 -18.34
C ASP A 224 1.40 -7.76 -17.01
N ILE A 225 0.64 -8.15 -15.97
CA ILE A 225 0.65 -7.51 -14.64
C ILE A 225 0.72 -8.56 -13.52
N ASP A 226 1.03 -9.80 -13.88
CA ASP A 226 0.79 -10.96 -13.02
C ASP A 226 1.97 -11.22 -12.05
N THR A 227 3.03 -10.42 -12.16
CA THR A 227 4.25 -10.55 -11.37
C THR A 227 4.27 -9.54 -10.23
N ASP A 228 4.19 -10.05 -9.00
CA ASP A 228 4.15 -9.24 -7.80
C ASP A 228 5.54 -8.73 -7.39
N ILE A 229 5.64 -7.42 -7.21
CA ILE A 229 6.84 -6.75 -6.68
C ILE A 229 6.75 -6.61 -5.17
N SER A 230 5.56 -6.36 -4.62
CA SER A 230 5.33 -6.30 -3.18
C SER A 230 4.36 -7.38 -2.70
N PHE A 231 4.41 -7.66 -1.40
CA PHE A 231 3.32 -8.37 -0.74
C PHE A 231 2.00 -7.57 -0.83
N THR A 232 0.89 -8.28 -0.65
CA THR A 232 -0.43 -7.66 -0.55
C THR A 232 -0.53 -6.88 0.76
N GLN A 233 -0.76 -5.58 0.63
CA GLN A 233 -0.97 -4.65 1.73
C GLN A 233 -2.45 -4.49 2.02
N LEU A 234 -2.78 -4.52 3.31
CA LEU A 234 -4.12 -4.19 3.81
C LEU A 234 -4.20 -2.67 3.97
N GLN A 235 -5.21 -2.07 3.36
CA GLN A 235 -5.45 -0.63 3.46
C GLN A 235 -6.78 -0.35 4.16
N SER A 236 -6.74 0.55 5.13
CA SER A 236 -7.85 0.84 6.06
C SER A 236 -7.91 2.32 6.41
N TRP A 237 -9.08 2.75 6.87
CA TRP A 237 -9.23 4.03 7.57
C TRP A 237 -8.59 3.98 8.95
N ALA A 238 -8.13 5.13 9.43
CA ALA A 238 -7.47 5.27 10.73
C ALA A 238 -8.28 6.15 11.68
N VAL A 239 -8.27 5.79 12.96
CA VAL A 239 -8.75 6.59 14.09
C VAL A 239 -7.68 6.66 15.19
N ARG A 240 -7.87 7.55 16.17
CA ARG A 240 -6.93 7.70 17.29
C ARG A 240 -6.82 6.41 18.11
N LYS A 241 -5.64 6.20 18.72
CA LYS A 241 -5.41 5.05 19.62
C LYS A 241 -6.40 4.95 20.78
N TYR A 242 -6.83 6.11 21.27
CA TYR A 242 -7.70 6.25 22.43
C TYR A 242 -9.16 6.52 22.03
N SER A 243 -9.58 6.08 20.84
CA SER A 243 -10.98 6.15 20.40
C SER A 243 -11.53 4.77 19.99
N PRO A 244 -11.48 3.75 20.88
CA PRO A 244 -11.93 2.40 20.56
C PRO A 244 -13.44 2.30 20.28
N ASP A 245 -14.29 3.10 20.95
CA ASP A 245 -15.74 3.01 20.74
C ASP A 245 -16.13 3.51 19.34
N LEU A 246 -15.42 4.53 18.84
CA LEU A 246 -15.54 5.01 17.47
C LEU A 246 -15.09 3.94 16.47
N LEU A 247 -13.97 3.25 16.74
CA LEU A 247 -13.51 2.15 15.89
C LEU A 247 -14.58 1.06 15.78
N ASP A 248 -15.13 0.63 16.91
CA ASP A 248 -16.14 -0.43 16.95
C ASP A 248 -17.42 -0.01 16.22
N SER A 249 -17.84 1.24 16.40
CA SER A 249 -18.98 1.81 15.69
C SER A 249 -18.75 1.86 14.17
N LEU A 250 -17.56 2.29 13.72
CA LEU A 250 -17.19 2.28 12.30
C LEU A 250 -17.23 0.87 11.71
N ASN A 251 -16.62 -0.10 12.38
CA ASN A 251 -16.63 -1.50 11.94
C ASN A 251 -18.07 -2.05 11.89
N HIS A 252 -18.93 -1.69 12.85
CA HIS A 252 -20.33 -2.09 12.85
C HIS A 252 -21.08 -1.57 11.61
N TRP A 253 -20.99 -0.27 11.31
CA TRP A 253 -21.67 0.31 10.13
C TRP A 253 -21.10 -0.26 8.83
N PHE A 254 -19.78 -0.44 8.75
CA PHE A 254 -19.14 -1.06 7.60
C PHE A 254 -19.52 -2.54 7.41
N ALA A 255 -19.77 -3.27 8.49
CA ALA A 255 -20.31 -4.63 8.42
C ALA A 255 -21.75 -4.65 7.89
N GLN A 256 -22.59 -3.69 8.31
CA GLN A 256 -23.95 -3.54 7.78
C GLN A 256 -23.94 -3.23 6.27
N MET A 257 -23.12 -2.26 5.83
CA MET A 257 -22.95 -1.94 4.40
C MET A 257 -22.44 -3.11 3.56
N ARG A 258 -21.61 -3.99 4.13
CA ARG A 258 -21.18 -5.21 3.44
C ARG A 258 -22.32 -6.23 3.36
N LYS A 259 -23.07 -6.40 4.45
CA LYS A 259 -24.17 -7.36 4.54
C LYS A 259 -25.29 -7.09 3.52
N ASP A 260 -25.60 -5.83 3.26
CA ASP A 260 -26.62 -5.46 2.26
C ASP A 260 -26.05 -5.18 0.86
N GLY A 261 -24.74 -5.28 0.67
CA GLY A 261 -24.06 -5.11 -0.63
C GLY A 261 -23.83 -3.66 -1.05
N THR A 262 -24.13 -2.67 -0.21
CA THR A 262 -23.84 -1.26 -0.47
C THR A 262 -22.35 -1.01 -0.62
N PHE A 263 -21.53 -1.57 0.28
CA PHE A 263 -20.07 -1.46 0.21
C PHE A 263 -19.54 -2.05 -1.10
N ASP A 264 -20.00 -3.25 -1.45
CA ASP A 264 -19.62 -3.96 -2.66
C ASP A 264 -19.95 -3.21 -3.95
N LYS A 265 -21.11 -2.53 -3.99
CA LYS A 265 -21.52 -1.70 -5.14
C LYS A 265 -20.56 -0.53 -5.33
N ILE A 266 -20.26 0.20 -4.26
CA ILE A 266 -19.31 1.32 -4.28
C ILE A 266 -17.92 0.80 -4.66
N TYR A 267 -17.46 -0.27 -4.01
CA TYR A 267 -16.15 -0.86 -4.27
C TYR A 267 -15.99 -1.28 -5.74
N ARG A 268 -16.97 -1.96 -6.33
CA ARG A 268 -16.94 -2.35 -7.75
C ARG A 268 -16.95 -1.16 -8.70
N LYS A 269 -17.59 -0.05 -8.33
CA LYS A 269 -17.61 1.18 -9.14
C LYS A 269 -16.18 1.71 -9.35
N TYR A 270 -15.35 1.68 -8.30
CA TYR A 270 -14.01 2.28 -8.33
C TYR A 270 -12.88 1.29 -8.63
N TYR A 271 -12.99 0.05 -8.14
CA TYR A 271 -11.91 -0.95 -8.26
C TYR A 271 -12.23 -2.06 -9.27
N HIS A 272 -13.47 -2.15 -9.76
CA HIS A 272 -13.94 -3.16 -10.72
C HIS A 272 -13.65 -4.62 -10.34
N ILE A 273 -13.50 -4.90 -9.05
CA ILE A 273 -13.32 -6.25 -8.49
C ILE A 273 -14.19 -6.42 -7.26
N ILE A 274 -14.26 -7.65 -6.75
CA ILE A 274 -14.97 -7.96 -5.50
C ILE A 274 -14.10 -7.48 -4.33
N PRO A 275 -14.67 -6.82 -3.30
CA PRO A 275 -13.92 -6.39 -2.13
C PRO A 275 -13.33 -7.58 -1.35
N PRO A 276 -12.28 -7.34 -0.54
CA PRO A 276 -11.76 -8.36 0.35
C PRO A 276 -12.82 -8.89 1.31
N THR A 277 -12.90 -10.22 1.46
CA THR A 277 -13.74 -10.86 2.48
C THR A 277 -13.00 -10.88 3.82
N THR A 278 -13.66 -10.42 4.87
CA THR A 278 -13.09 -10.31 6.23
C THR A 278 -12.74 -11.67 6.83
N THR A 279 -13.41 -12.75 6.41
CA THR A 279 -13.26 -14.12 6.97
C THR A 279 -11.99 -14.87 6.54
N LYS A 280 -11.20 -14.38 5.56
CA LYS A 280 -10.07 -15.17 4.97
C LYS A 280 -8.70 -14.47 4.96
N ILE A 281 -8.54 -13.33 5.62
CA ILE A 281 -7.24 -12.64 5.63
C ILE A 281 -6.33 -13.26 6.71
N ARG A 282 -5.71 -14.40 6.39
CA ARG A 282 -4.53 -14.90 7.13
C ARG A 282 -3.27 -14.38 6.43
N ILE A 283 -2.60 -13.41 7.04
CA ILE A 283 -1.27 -12.97 6.61
C ILE A 283 -0.26 -14.01 7.11
N PRO A 284 0.59 -14.62 6.27
CA PRO A 284 1.74 -15.36 6.76
C PRO A 284 2.74 -14.35 7.34
N ILE A 285 2.87 -14.34 8.67
CA ILE A 285 3.95 -13.63 9.34
C ILE A 285 5.21 -14.45 9.08
N SER A 286 6.18 -13.87 8.37
CA SER A 286 7.53 -14.44 8.28
C SER A 286 8.17 -14.36 9.66
N THR A 287 8.13 -15.45 10.41
CA THR A 287 8.90 -15.58 11.65
C THR A 287 10.36 -15.75 11.26
N THR A 288 11.16 -14.70 11.42
CA THR A 288 12.61 -14.82 11.44
C THR A 288 13.01 -15.64 12.67
N ASP A 289 13.67 -16.74 12.38
CA ASP A 289 14.27 -17.69 13.31
C ASP A 289 15.34 -16.99 14.16
N THR A 290 15.04 -16.74 15.44
CA THR A 290 16.07 -16.47 16.45
C THR A 290 16.44 -17.79 17.11
N GLY A 291 17.49 -18.42 16.57
CA GLY A 291 18.16 -19.53 17.24
C GLY A 291 18.81 -19.08 18.56
N LYS A 292 18.54 -19.83 19.63
CA LYS A 292 19.55 -20.23 20.63
C LYS A 292 19.04 -21.33 21.57
N ALA A 293 19.54 -22.54 21.30
CA ALA A 293 20.05 -23.58 22.20
C ALA A 293 19.33 -23.91 23.52
N LYS A 294 18.98 -25.19 23.69
CA LYS A 294 19.72 -26.08 24.60
C LYS A 294 19.47 -27.57 24.38
N GLU A 295 20.51 -28.30 24.76
CA GLU A 295 20.94 -29.68 24.54
C GLU A 295 20.17 -30.77 25.30
N SER A 296 20.21 -31.97 24.70
CA SER A 296 20.32 -33.33 25.27
C SER A 296 19.23 -33.93 26.18
N ALA A 297 18.64 -35.04 25.71
CA ALA A 297 18.88 -36.37 26.28
C ALA A 297 18.39 -37.49 25.34
N GLU A 298 19.22 -38.51 25.20
CA GLU A 298 19.06 -39.76 24.43
C GLU A 298 17.85 -40.60 24.90
N THR A 299 17.38 -41.54 24.06
CA THR A 299 17.31 -42.99 24.36
C THR A 299 16.67 -43.76 23.18
N SER A 300 17.56 -44.39 22.40
CA SER A 300 17.53 -45.75 21.84
C SER A 300 16.26 -46.39 21.22
N THR A 301 16.41 -46.62 19.91
CA THR A 301 16.31 -47.90 19.15
C THR A 301 14.96 -48.50 18.70
N PRO A 302 14.99 -49.24 17.57
CA PRO A 302 13.91 -49.36 16.58
C PRO A 302 13.36 -50.80 16.48
N VAL A 303 12.47 -51.04 15.51
CA VAL A 303 12.32 -52.26 14.67
C VAL A 303 10.91 -52.17 14.03
N GLU A 304 10.79 -52.15 12.71
CA GLU A 304 10.41 -53.34 11.95
C GLU A 304 10.47 -53.09 10.43
N GLU A 305 11.20 -54.00 9.81
CA GLU A 305 11.51 -54.15 8.40
C GLU A 305 10.48 -55.13 7.80
N THR A 306 9.90 -54.83 6.64
CA THR A 306 9.48 -55.87 5.71
C THR A 306 9.82 -55.45 4.28
N THR A 307 10.64 -56.29 3.68
CA THR A 307 11.14 -56.32 2.31
C THR A 307 10.13 -56.96 1.36
N HIS A 308 10.15 -56.56 0.08
CA HIS A 308 10.41 -57.48 -1.06
C HIS A 308 10.45 -56.73 -2.41
N ASP A 309 11.68 -56.60 -2.92
CA ASP A 309 12.21 -57.07 -4.21
C ASP A 309 11.60 -56.75 -5.59
N ALA A 310 12.52 -56.23 -6.43
CA ALA A 310 12.96 -56.71 -7.76
C ALA A 310 12.65 -55.87 -9.03
N VAL A 311 13.62 -55.01 -9.44
CA VAL A 311 14.62 -55.21 -10.54
C VAL A 311 14.08 -55.85 -11.86
N LYS A 312 14.26 -55.40 -13.12
CA LYS A 312 15.30 -54.66 -13.90
C LYS A 312 14.68 -54.17 -15.27
N PRO A 313 15.42 -53.40 -16.11
CA PRO A 313 14.99 -52.68 -17.33
C PRO A 313 15.50 -53.33 -18.65
N VAL A 314 15.31 -52.61 -19.79
CA VAL A 314 16.22 -52.40 -20.96
C VAL A 314 15.41 -52.22 -22.26
N SER A 315 15.65 -51.14 -23.02
CA SER A 315 16.19 -51.18 -24.41
C SER A 315 16.27 -49.79 -25.06
N GLU A 316 17.43 -49.57 -25.66
CA GLU A 316 17.85 -48.48 -26.56
C GLU A 316 17.20 -48.61 -27.94
N GLU A 317 17.13 -47.53 -28.74
CA GLU A 317 17.83 -47.48 -30.03
C GLU A 317 17.81 -46.06 -30.67
N GLU A 318 18.91 -45.80 -31.38
CA GLU A 318 19.39 -44.58 -32.02
C GLU A 318 18.68 -44.23 -33.35
N ASN A 319 18.73 -42.97 -33.79
CA ASN A 319 19.62 -42.51 -34.90
C ASN A 319 19.18 -41.19 -35.57
N GLY A 320 20.16 -40.35 -35.90
CA GLY A 320 20.21 -39.64 -37.19
C GLY A 320 20.11 -38.09 -37.22
N THR A 321 21.26 -37.41 -37.17
CA THR A 321 21.54 -36.08 -37.79
C THR A 321 22.23 -36.32 -39.16
N PRO A 322 22.70 -35.33 -39.96
CA PRO A 322 22.44 -33.87 -40.08
C PRO A 322 22.26 -33.38 -41.54
N SER A 323 21.91 -32.10 -41.79
CA SER A 323 22.49 -31.33 -42.92
C SER A 323 22.13 -29.82 -42.96
N THR A 324 23.19 -29.00 -42.97
CA THR A 324 23.50 -27.81 -43.82
C THR A 324 22.72 -26.49 -43.79
N LEU A 325 23.47 -25.43 -43.45
CA LEU A 325 23.37 -24.02 -43.89
C LEU A 325 23.69 -23.83 -45.39
N PRO A 326 23.39 -22.66 -46.00
CA PRO A 326 24.46 -21.68 -46.24
C PRO A 326 24.11 -20.16 -46.13
N GLU A 327 25.16 -19.39 -45.82
CA GLU A 327 25.62 -18.01 -46.12
C GLU A 327 24.73 -16.83 -46.63
N ALA A 328 24.80 -15.73 -45.85
CA ALA A 328 25.27 -14.33 -46.11
C ALA A 328 24.74 -13.37 -47.23
N SER A 329 24.07 -12.28 -46.77
CA SER A 329 24.30 -10.81 -47.01
C SER A 329 24.11 -10.16 -48.41
N PRO A 330 23.98 -8.79 -48.57
CA PRO A 330 23.83 -7.65 -47.63
C PRO A 330 22.79 -6.52 -48.02
N THR A 331 22.66 -5.51 -47.13
CA THR A 331 22.31 -4.07 -47.34
C THR A 331 20.93 -3.61 -47.82
N GLU A 332 20.23 -2.78 -47.03
CA GLU A 332 19.99 -1.36 -47.37
C GLU A 332 19.42 -0.56 -46.18
N GLU A 333 20.10 0.54 -45.88
CA GLU A 333 19.81 1.52 -44.85
C GLU A 333 18.88 2.60 -45.44
N LYS A 334 17.71 2.85 -44.83
CA LYS A 334 16.84 3.99 -45.18
C LYS A 334 16.57 4.85 -43.95
N GLN A 335 17.19 6.02 -43.94
CA GLN A 335 16.82 7.16 -43.10
C GLN A 335 15.37 7.59 -43.37
N PRO A 336 14.59 7.97 -42.34
CA PRO A 336 13.34 8.67 -42.55
C PRO A 336 13.53 10.20 -42.63
N ASN A 337 12.69 10.76 -43.48
CA ASN A 337 12.58 12.12 -43.95
C ASN A 337 12.28 13.12 -42.80
N LYS A 338 13.04 14.22 -42.73
CA LYS A 338 12.70 15.40 -41.91
C LYS A 338 11.54 16.14 -42.59
N GLN A 339 10.41 16.29 -41.90
CA GLN A 339 9.45 17.34 -42.21
C GLN A 339 8.94 18.00 -40.93
N LEU A 340 8.75 19.30 -41.05
CA LEU A 340 8.76 20.34 -40.03
C LEU A 340 7.35 20.84 -39.67
N PHE A 341 7.23 21.36 -38.44
CA PHE A 341 6.24 22.31 -37.89
C PHE A 341 4.78 21.82 -37.80
N VAL A 342 4.01 22.09 -36.74
CA VAL A 342 3.61 23.42 -36.24
C VAL A 342 3.30 23.39 -34.73
N SER A 343 3.82 24.40 -34.04
CA SER A 343 3.49 24.81 -32.67
C SER A 343 2.10 25.44 -32.57
N TYR A 344 1.32 25.08 -31.55
CA TYR A 344 0.21 25.92 -31.08
C TYR A 344 0.47 26.37 -29.64
N ILE A 345 0.70 27.67 -29.52
CA ILE A 345 0.58 28.45 -28.28
C ILE A 345 -0.91 28.73 -28.09
N ILE A 346 -1.44 28.47 -26.90
CA ILE A 346 -2.72 29.04 -26.46
C ILE A 346 -2.46 29.73 -25.13
N THR A 347 -2.51 31.06 -25.17
CA THR A 347 -2.81 31.97 -24.06
C THR A 347 -4.33 32.11 -23.96
N ASP A 348 -4.88 31.87 -22.77
CA ASP A 348 -5.57 32.88 -21.94
C ASP A 348 -5.84 32.31 -20.54
#